data_AF-A0A965FWH1-F1
#
_entry.id   AF-A0A965FWH1-F1
#
_cell.length_a   1.000
_cell.length_b   1.000
_cell.length_c   1.000
_cell.angle_alpha   90.00
_cell.angle_beta   90.00
_cell.angle_gamma   90.00
#
_symmetry.space_group_name_H-M   'P 1'
#
loop_
_entity.id
_entity.type
_entity.pdbx_description
1 polymer ?
#
loop_
_entity_poly.entity_id
_entity_poly.type
_entity_poly.pdbx_seq_one_letter_code
_entity_poly.pdbx_strand_id
1 'polypeptide(L)' 'MKARVYVMLKNGVLDPQGAAVQHALGALGFDGVSGVRQGKVIELDITATDSAAAKAQVEEMCEKLLANTVIENYSVEIV' A
#
# COMPACT_ATOMS: atom_id res chain seq x y z
N MET A 1 -13.33 14.68 4.01
CA MET A 1 -13.42 13.38 3.29
C MET A 1 -12.26 12.53 3.76
N LYS A 2 -12.40 11.20 3.78
CA LYS A 2 -11.25 10.34 4.10
C LYS A 2 -10.69 9.76 2.81
N ALA A 3 -9.39 9.51 2.78
CA ALA A 3 -8.75 8.76 1.71
C ALA A 3 -7.85 7.69 2.29
N ARG A 4 -7.82 6.54 1.62
CA ARG A 4 -6.90 5.42 1.88
C ARG A 4 -6.02 5.22 0.67
N VAL A 5 -4.71 5.22 0.90
CA VAL A 5 -3.71 4.87 -0.10
C VAL A 5 -3.09 3.53 0.27
N TYR A 6 -3.25 2.54 -0.59
CA TYR A 6 -2.58 1.25 -0.46
C TYR A 6 -1.33 1.28 -1.32
N VAL A 7 -0.15 1.07 -0.73
CA VAL A 7 1.14 1.05 -1.42
C VAL A 7 1.75 -0.34 -1.29
N MET A 8 2.03 -1.00 -2.41
CA MET A 8 2.60 -2.34 -2.48
C MET A 8 3.83 -2.34 -3.37
N LEU A 9 4.86 -3.11 -3.02
CA LEU A 9 6.00 -3.34 -3.92
C LEU A 9 5.50 -3.92 -5.26
N LYS A 10 6.16 -3.57 -6.36
CA LYS A 10 5.90 -4.13 -7.69
C LYS A 10 6.25 -5.61 -7.74
N ASN A 11 5.62 -6.33 -8.67
CA ASN A 11 5.98 -7.71 -8.97
C ASN A 11 7.45 -7.80 -9.40
N GLY A 12 8.18 -8.78 -8.87
CA GLY A 12 9.62 -8.94 -9.11
C GLY A 12 10.52 -8.13 -8.18
N VAL A 13 10.00 -7.17 -7.40
CA VAL A 13 10.76 -6.50 -6.35
C VAL A 13 10.77 -7.37 -5.09
N LEU A 14 11.97 -7.68 -4.59
CA LEU A 14 12.18 -8.47 -3.38
C LEU A 14 11.55 -7.78 -2.17
N ASP A 15 10.83 -8.55 -1.37
CA ASP A 15 10.19 -8.11 -0.13
C ASP A 15 10.74 -8.92 1.06
N PRO A 16 11.86 -8.47 1.67
CA PRO A 16 12.43 -9.17 2.82
C PRO A 16 11.51 -9.21 4.03
N GLN A 17 10.63 -8.21 4.19
CA GLN A 17 9.74 -8.14 5.34
C GLN A 17 8.58 -9.13 5.19
N GLY A 18 7.97 -9.21 4.01
CA GLY A 18 6.99 -10.24 3.67
C GLY A 18 7.57 -11.65 3.87
N ALA A 19 8.79 -11.91 3.42
CA ALA A 19 9.46 -13.20 3.63
C ALA A 19 9.66 -13.53 5.12
N ALA A 20 10.06 -12.55 5.94
CA ALA A 20 10.21 -12.73 7.39
C ALA A 20 8.87 -13.06 8.06
N VAL A 21 7.78 -12.38 7.66
CA VAL A 21 6.43 -12.66 8.16
C VAL A 21 5.96 -14.05 7.76
N GLN A 22 6.16 -14.47 6.50
CA GLN A 22 5.84 -15.82 6.05
C GLN A 22 6.55 -16.89 6.90
N HIS A 23 7.85 -16.72 7.14
CA HIS A 23 8.62 -17.64 7.97
C HIS A 23 8.10 -17.70 9.41
N ALA A 24 7.78 -16.55 10.01
CA ALA A 24 7.20 -16.48 11.34
C ALA A 24 5.84 -17.19 11.42
N LEU A 25 4.98 -17.03 10.41
CA LEU A 25 3.70 -17.74 10.33
C LEU A 25 3.87 -19.26 10.23
N GLY A 26 4.84 -19.73 9.42
CA GLY A 26 5.18 -21.15 9.36
C GLY A 26 5.65 -21.71 10.71
N ALA A 27 6.51 -20.98 11.43
CA ALA A 27 6.96 -21.38 12.77
C ALA A 27 5.81 -21.46 13.80
N LEU A 28 4.70 -20.75 13.57
CA LEU A 28 3.49 -20.80 14.39
C LEU A 28 2.49 -21.89 13.94
N GLY A 29 2.82 -22.69 12.92
CA GLY A 29 1.99 -23.79 12.42
C GLY A 29 1.00 -23.41 11.31
N PHE A 30 1.12 -22.21 10.72
CA PHE A 30 0.27 -21.78 9.60
C PHE A 30 0.85 -22.20 8.23
N ASP A 31 1.04 -23.51 8.03
CA ASP A 31 1.72 -24.06 6.83
C ASP A 31 0.99 -23.80 5.50
N GLY A 32 -0.29 -23.40 5.55
CA GLY A 32 -1.06 -23.02 4.37
C GLY A 32 -0.67 -21.67 3.74
N VAL A 33 0.19 -20.88 4.39
CA VAL A 33 0.62 -19.56 3.89
C VAL A 33 1.81 -19.73 2.94
N SER A 34 1.53 -19.75 1.64
CA SER A 34 2.54 -19.97 0.60
C SER A 34 3.27 -18.69 0.16
N GLY A 35 2.78 -17.51 0.52
CA GLY A 35 3.40 -16.24 0.17
C GLY A 35 2.82 -15.08 0.97
N VAL A 36 3.69 -14.15 1.35
CA VAL A 36 3.31 -12.91 2.03
C VAL A 36 3.93 -11.73 1.30
N ARG A 37 3.14 -10.68 1.11
CA ARG A 37 3.59 -9.37 0.62
C ARG A 37 3.21 -8.33 1.65
N GLN A 38 4.18 -7.52 2.05
CA GLN A 38 3.97 -6.40 2.95
C GLN A 38 3.94 -5.09 2.15
N GLY A 39 3.06 -4.20 2.59
CA GLY A 39 2.93 -2.86 2.05
C GLY A 39 2.48 -1.89 3.13
N LYS A 40 2.04 -0.71 2.68
CA LYS A 40 1.59 0.38 3.55
C LYS A 40 0.13 0.68 3.25
N VAL A 41 -0.62 1.04 4.29
CA VAL A 41 -1.90 1.72 4.17
C VAL A 41 -1.73 3.10 4.80
N ILE A 42 -2.02 4.15 4.04
CA ILE A 42 -1.91 5.54 4.49
C ILE A 42 -3.31 6.13 4.50
N GLU A 43 -3.79 6.50 5.68
CA GLU A 43 -5.08 7.18 5.85
C GLU A 43 -4.86 8.70 5.92
N LEU A 44 -5.69 9.45 5.20
CA LEU A 44 -5.62 10.90 5.09
C LEU A 44 -7.02 11.50 5.35
N ASP A 45 -7.07 12.55 6.17
CA ASP A 45 -8.23 13.43 6.24
C ASP A 45 -8.02 14.60 5.25
N ILE A 46 -8.93 14.73 4.29
CA ILE A 46 -8.80 15.64 3.14
C ILE A 46 -9.98 16.59 3.05
N THR A 47 -9.67 17.86 2.81
CA THR A 47 -10.66 18.89 2.46
C THR A 47 -10.62 19.10 0.96
N ALA A 48 -11.70 18.74 0.28
CA ALA A 48 -11.86 18.89 -1.17
C ALA A 48 -13.34 19.17 -1.50
N THR A 49 -13.59 19.68 -2.70
CA THR A 49 -14.95 20.04 -3.16
C THR A 49 -15.82 18.82 -3.43
N ASP A 50 -15.21 17.73 -3.90
CA ASP A 50 -15.87 16.48 -4.25
C ASP A 50 -14.84 15.33 -4.28
N SER A 51 -15.33 14.10 -4.47
CA SER A 51 -14.48 12.91 -4.48
C SER A 51 -13.47 12.86 -5.63
N ALA A 52 -13.77 13.49 -6.78
CA ALA A 52 -12.85 13.52 -7.92
C ALA A 52 -11.69 14.46 -7.64
N ALA A 53 -11.97 15.65 -7.09
CA ALA A 53 -10.95 16.59 -6.63
C ALA A 53 -10.08 15.99 -5.52
N ALA A 54 -10.69 15.31 -4.54
CA ALA A 54 -9.96 14.61 -3.49
C ALA A 54 -9.02 13.55 -4.08
N LYS A 55 -9.53 12.71 -5.00
CA LYS A 55 -8.75 11.65 -5.63
C LYS A 55 -7.56 12.21 -6.42
N ALA A 56 -7.76 13.22 -7.25
CA ALA A 56 -6.69 13.85 -8.02
C ALA A 56 -5.57 14.41 -7.12
N GLN A 57 -5.96 15.05 -6.01
CA GLN A 57 -5.00 15.58 -5.04
C GLN A 57 -4.19 14.47 -4.37
N VAL A 58 -4.82 13.34 -4.00
CA VAL A 58 -4.12 12.20 -3.39
C VAL A 58 -3.21 11.49 -4.38
N GLU A 59 -3.63 11.33 -5.63
CA GLU A 59 -2.78 10.78 -6.69
C GLU A 59 -1.52 11.63 -6.87
N GLU A 60 -1.64 12.96 -6.87
CA GLU A 60 -0.49 13.86 -6.89
C GLU A 60 0.43 13.68 -5.65
N MET A 61 -0.14 13.50 -4.46
CA MET A 61 0.64 13.18 -3.26
C MET A 61 1.39 11.84 -3.39
N CYS A 62 0.77 10.84 -4.04
CA CYS A 62 1.38 9.54 -4.26
C CYS A 62 2.60 9.64 -5.19
N GLU A 63 2.45 10.34 -6.32
CA GLU A 63 3.55 10.56 -7.28
C GLU A 63 4.71 11.35 -6.68
N LYS A 64 4.41 12.32 -5.81
CA LYS A 64 5.44 13.22 -5.25
C LYS A 64 6.11 12.69 -3.99
N LEU A 65 5.43 11.85 -3.19
CA LEU A 65 5.92 11.51 -1.85
C LEU A 65 5.50 10.13 -1.36
N LEU A 66 4.21 9.78 -1.44
CA LEU A 66 3.69 8.64 -0.66
C LEU A 66 4.14 7.28 -1.22
N ALA A 67 4.47 7.20 -2.51
CA ALA A 67 4.94 6.00 -3.16
C ALA A 67 6.26 6.27 -3.92
N ASN A 68 7.21 5.33 -3.80
CA ASN A 68 8.33 5.27 -4.72
C ASN A 68 7.90 4.56 -6.01
N THR A 69 7.46 5.33 -7.00
CA THR A 69 6.88 4.80 -8.26
C THR A 69 7.84 3.99 -9.12
N VAL A 70 9.13 3.96 -8.80
CA VAL A 70 10.08 3.04 -9.45
C VAL A 70 9.80 1.59 -9.02
N ILE A 71 9.62 1.36 -7.71
CA ILE A 71 9.56 0.02 -7.11
C ILE A 71 8.23 -0.33 -6.43
N GLU A 72 7.33 0.64 -6.25
CA GLU A 72 6.02 0.47 -5.63
C GLU A 72 4.90 0.81 -6.63
N ASN A 73 3.77 0.13 -6.48
CA ASN A 73 2.48 0.50 -7.05
C ASN A 73 1.60 1.06 -5.92
N TYR A 74 0.66 1.95 -6.26
CA TYR A 74 -0.34 2.42 -5.31
C TYR A 74 -1.75 2.37 -5.87
N SER A 75 -2.74 2.39 -4.96
CA SER A 75 -4.16 2.59 -5.29
C SER A 75 -4.80 3.51 -4.27
N VAL A 76 -5.76 4.32 -4.73
CA VAL A 76 -6.43 5.34 -3.90
C VAL A 76 -7.92 5.01 -3.80
N GLU A 77 -8.42 5.01 -2.57
CA GLU A 77 -9.82 4.86 -2.22
C GLU A 77 -10.28 6.13 -1.48
N ILE A 78 -11.36 6.77 -1.94
CA ILE A 78 -12.00 7.88 -1.21
C ILE A 78 -13.15 7.29 -0.40
N VAL A 79 -13.15 7.58 0.91
CA VAL A 79 -14.06 7.06 1.93
C VAL A 79 -14.97 8.17 2.46
#